data_AF-A0A5B7BMZ3-F1
#
_entry.id   AF-A0A5B7BMZ3-F1
#
_cell.length_a   1.000
_cell.length_b   1.000
_cell.length_c   1.000
_cell.angle_alpha   90.00
_cell.angle_beta   90.00
_cell.angle_gamma   90.00
#
_symmetry.space_group_name_H-M   'P 1'
#
loop_
_entity.id
_entity.type
_entity.pdbx_description
1 polymer ?
#
loop_
_entity_poly.entity_id
_entity_poly.type
_entity_poly.pdbx_seq_one_letter_code
_entity_poly.pdbx_strand_id
1 'polypeptide(L)'
;KSSLGLTNTYSPVKLGQARRYSRAVVQAQQRPTWLPGLDPPPYLDGTLAGDFGFDPLGLGEDPGSLKWYVQAELVHARFAMAGVAGILVTDLLRVTGISNLPVWYEAGATKFEFASTRTLLIIQLILMGFVETKRYMDFTNPGSQAKDGSFFGLEAALEGLEPGYPGGPLLNPLGLAKDIKSAHEWKLKEIKNGRLAMVAMLGIFVQASVTHVGPIDNLVEHLSNPWHKTIIQTLAGSGS
;
A
#
# COMPACT_ATOMS: atom_id res chain seq x y z
N LYS A 1 -61.08 40.19 63.99
CA LYS A 1 -59.68 39.69 64.01
C LYS A 1 -59.41 39.14 62.61
N SER A 2 -58.80 39.97 61.74
CA SER A 2 -58.67 39.72 60.31
C SER A 2 -57.31 39.12 59.99
N SER A 3 -57.30 38.07 59.16
CA SER A 3 -56.18 37.31 58.61
C SER A 3 -55.35 38.10 57.60
N LEU A 4 -54.04 37.79 57.45
CA LEU A 4 -53.14 37.96 56.28
C LEU A 4 -51.70 37.89 56.85
N GLY A 5 -50.70 37.15 56.37
CA GLY A 5 -50.43 36.38 55.15
C GLY A 5 -48.89 36.39 55.02
N LEU A 6 -48.24 35.23 55.06
CA LEU A 6 -46.78 35.09 54.99
C LEU A 6 -46.23 35.56 53.63
N THR A 7 -45.15 36.35 53.62
CA THR A 7 -44.32 36.56 52.42
C THR A 7 -42.85 36.34 52.76
N ASN A 8 -42.33 35.17 52.37
CA ASN A 8 -40.92 34.82 52.44
C ASN A 8 -40.19 35.50 51.26
N THR A 9 -39.27 36.41 51.55
CA THR A 9 -38.46 37.10 50.53
C THR A 9 -37.24 36.24 50.20
N TYR A 10 -37.21 35.63 49.03
CA TYR A 10 -36.02 34.95 48.49
C TYR A 10 -35.23 35.92 47.61
N SER A 11 -33.97 36.17 47.96
CA SER A 11 -33.02 36.87 47.10
C SER A 11 -32.45 35.90 46.05
N PRO A 12 -32.33 36.28 44.76
CA PRO A 12 -31.76 35.41 43.75
C PRO A 12 -30.23 35.32 43.91
N VAL A 13 -29.72 34.10 44.05
CA VAL A 13 -28.28 33.80 44.02
C VAL A 13 -27.77 34.03 42.59
N LYS A 14 -26.76 34.90 42.42
CA LYS A 14 -26.06 35.08 41.14
C LYS A 14 -25.33 33.77 40.77
N LEU A 15 -25.78 33.08 39.73
CA LEU A 15 -25.01 31.99 39.12
C LEU A 15 -23.72 32.58 38.52
N GLY A 16 -22.58 32.21 39.10
CA GLY A 16 -21.26 32.50 38.52
C GLY A 16 -21.12 31.79 37.18
N GLN A 17 -20.72 32.53 36.14
CA GLN A 17 -20.38 31.96 34.84
C GLN A 17 -19.21 30.98 35.00
N ALA A 18 -19.45 29.70 34.71
CA ALA A 18 -18.39 28.71 34.63
C ALA A 18 -17.43 29.11 33.50
N ARG A 19 -16.18 29.43 33.85
CA ARG A 19 -15.10 29.61 32.88
C ARG A 19 -14.97 28.31 32.08
N ARG A 20 -15.36 28.34 30.80
CA ARG A 20 -15.02 27.28 29.85
C ARG A 20 -13.50 27.29 29.69
N TYR A 21 -12.83 26.33 30.32
CA TYR A 21 -11.45 26.02 29.99
C TYR A 21 -11.45 25.42 28.58
N SER A 22 -10.96 26.19 27.60
CA SER A 22 -10.56 25.63 26.32
C SER A 22 -9.38 24.71 26.57
N ARG A 23 -9.62 23.41 26.54
CA ARG A 23 -8.57 22.40 26.58
C ARG A 23 -7.89 22.43 25.21
N ALA A 24 -6.79 23.17 25.08
CA ALA A 24 -5.92 23.03 23.93
C ALA A 24 -5.33 21.61 23.99
N VAL A 25 -5.81 20.73 23.10
CA VAL A 25 -5.22 19.41 22.90
C VAL A 25 -3.96 19.63 22.08
N VAL A 26 -2.86 19.99 22.75
CA VAL A 26 -1.53 19.92 22.13
C VAL A 26 -0.98 18.55 22.43
N GLN A 27 -1.19 17.61 21.51
CA GLN A 27 -0.27 16.48 21.37
C GLN A 27 -0.42 15.84 19.98
N ALA A 28 -0.09 16.61 18.94
CA ALA A 28 0.45 15.96 17.74
C ALA A 28 1.81 15.41 18.16
N GLN A 29 1.86 14.10 18.43
CA GLN A 29 3.11 13.34 18.44
C GLN A 29 3.95 13.85 17.26
N GLN A 30 5.22 14.17 17.48
CA GLN A 30 6.20 14.51 16.44
C GLN A 30 6.36 13.29 15.51
N ARG A 31 5.33 13.02 14.70
CA ARG A 31 5.37 12.02 13.64
C ARG A 31 6.19 12.62 12.51
N PRO A 32 7.07 11.85 11.88
CA PRO A 32 7.76 12.33 10.69
C PRO A 32 6.69 12.62 9.63
N THR A 33 6.59 13.87 9.19
CA THR A 33 5.80 14.26 8.02
C THR A 33 6.67 14.18 6.78
N TRP A 34 6.05 13.99 5.62
CA TRP A 34 6.78 13.99 4.34
C TRP A 34 7.47 15.33 4.05
N LEU A 35 6.85 16.44 4.48
CA LEU A 35 7.39 17.78 4.43
C LEU A 35 7.50 18.33 5.86
N PRO A 36 8.72 18.43 6.42
CA PRO A 36 8.92 18.99 7.76
C PRO A 36 8.41 20.43 7.83
N GLY A 37 7.54 20.72 8.80
CA GLY A 37 6.98 22.06 9.02
C GLY A 37 5.63 22.34 8.37
N LEU A 38 5.07 21.39 7.60
CA LEU A 38 3.68 21.46 7.13
C LEU A 38 2.77 20.65 8.06
N ASP A 39 1.66 21.27 8.49
CA ASP A 39 0.64 20.56 9.25
C ASP A 39 -0.05 19.52 8.35
N PRO A 40 -0.09 18.25 8.77
CA PRO A 40 -0.70 17.19 7.98
C PRO A 40 -2.23 17.35 7.92
N PRO A 41 -2.89 16.84 6.86
CA PRO A 41 -4.34 16.89 6.75
C PRO A 41 -5.06 16.23 7.94
N PRO A 42 -6.21 16.76 8.39
CA PRO A 42 -6.89 16.33 9.62
C PRO A 42 -7.46 14.90 9.54
N TYR A 43 -7.72 14.38 8.34
CA TYR A 43 -8.22 13.02 8.10
C TYR A 43 -7.09 11.97 8.10
N LEU A 44 -5.83 12.38 8.10
CA LEU A 44 -4.66 11.50 8.25
C LEU A 44 -4.15 11.64 9.69
N ASP A 45 -4.54 10.74 10.58
CA ASP A 45 -4.29 10.83 12.02
C ASP A 45 -3.08 10.01 12.51
N GLY A 46 -2.40 9.28 11.60
CA GLY A 46 -1.27 8.42 11.92
C GLY A 46 -1.66 7.01 12.35
N THR A 47 -2.94 6.65 12.30
CA THR A 47 -3.41 5.28 12.62
C THR A 47 -3.07 4.28 11.51
N LEU A 48 -2.98 4.76 10.26
CA LEU A 48 -2.64 3.95 9.10
C LEU A 48 -1.12 3.68 9.03
N ALA A 49 -0.76 2.43 8.72
CA ALA A 49 0.63 2.06 8.53
C ALA A 49 1.22 2.81 7.32
N GLY A 50 2.31 3.55 7.55
CA GLY A 50 2.95 4.34 6.49
C GLY A 50 2.31 5.72 6.23
N ASP A 51 1.51 6.22 7.18
CA ASP A 51 1.00 7.59 7.14
C ASP A 51 2.11 8.62 7.47
N PHE A 52 2.49 9.41 6.46
CA PHE A 52 3.41 10.54 6.57
C PHE A 52 2.72 11.88 6.30
N GLY A 53 1.38 11.92 6.27
CA GLY A 53 0.59 13.12 5.94
C GLY A 53 0.69 13.54 4.47
N PHE A 54 0.98 12.60 3.56
CA PHE A 54 1.12 12.87 2.12
C PHE A 54 -0.22 12.70 1.40
N ASP A 55 -0.97 13.79 1.28
CA ASP A 55 -2.09 13.90 0.34
C ASP A 55 -2.21 15.34 -0.16
N PRO A 56 -1.35 15.78 -1.10
CA PRO A 56 -1.38 17.15 -1.60
C PRO A 56 -2.62 17.45 -2.47
N LEU A 57 -3.30 16.40 -2.97
CA LEU A 57 -4.45 16.53 -3.86
C LEU A 57 -5.80 16.32 -3.15
N GLY A 58 -5.80 15.92 -1.88
CA GLY A 58 -7.01 15.68 -1.10
C GLY A 58 -7.84 14.50 -1.58
N LEU A 59 -7.23 13.51 -2.22
CA LEU A 59 -7.96 12.35 -2.76
C LEU A 59 -8.59 11.51 -1.65
N GLY A 60 -7.98 11.48 -0.46
CA GLY A 60 -8.42 10.70 0.69
C GLY A 60 -9.36 11.44 1.66
N GLU A 61 -9.93 12.59 1.28
CA GLU A 61 -10.80 13.36 2.17
C GLU A 61 -12.06 12.59 2.60
N ASP A 62 -12.64 11.81 1.69
CA ASP A 62 -13.76 10.91 1.99
C ASP A 62 -13.27 9.59 2.63
N PRO A 63 -13.78 9.19 3.81
CA PRO A 63 -13.36 7.96 4.49
C PRO A 63 -13.59 6.68 3.69
N GLY A 64 -14.59 6.65 2.79
CA GLY A 64 -14.83 5.51 1.91
C GLY A 64 -13.75 5.38 0.85
N SER A 65 -13.42 6.49 0.21
CA SER A 65 -12.35 6.61 -0.79
C SER A 65 -10.98 6.30 -0.20
N LEU A 66 -10.70 6.79 1.02
CA LEU A 66 -9.46 6.49 1.74
C LEU A 66 -9.28 4.98 1.96
N LYS A 67 -10.32 4.28 2.41
CA LYS A 67 -10.28 2.82 2.59
C LYS A 67 -10.00 2.08 1.28
N TRP A 68 -10.60 2.54 0.17
CA TRP A 68 -10.34 1.98 -1.15
C TRP A 68 -8.90 2.21 -1.59
N TYR A 69 -8.36 3.42 -1.41
CA TYR A 69 -6.99 3.74 -1.79
C TYR A 69 -5.93 3.01 -0.96
N VAL A 70 -6.18 2.77 0.33
CA VAL A 70 -5.31 1.93 1.15
C VAL A 70 -5.22 0.50 0.59
N GLN A 71 -6.36 -0.08 0.17
CA GLN A 71 -6.38 -1.40 -0.45
C GLN A 71 -5.71 -1.41 -1.82
N ALA A 72 -5.97 -0.38 -2.62
CA ALA A 72 -5.34 -0.22 -3.92
C ALA A 72 -3.82 -0.14 -3.78
N GLU A 73 -3.32 0.68 -2.86
CA GLU A 73 -1.90 0.81 -2.57
C GLU A 73 -1.28 -0.53 -2.17
N LEU A 74 -1.91 -1.29 -1.27
CA LEU A 74 -1.42 -2.60 -0.83
C LEU A 74 -1.27 -3.59 -1.99
N VAL A 75 -2.28 -3.67 -2.86
CA VAL A 75 -2.26 -4.61 -3.99
C VAL A 75 -1.19 -4.19 -5.01
N HIS A 76 -1.12 -2.91 -5.37
CA HIS A 76 -0.09 -2.41 -6.30
C HIS A 76 1.32 -2.61 -5.74
N ALA A 77 1.53 -2.35 -4.44
CA ALA A 77 2.78 -2.61 -3.75
C ALA A 77 3.20 -4.09 -3.83
N ARG A 78 2.30 -5.03 -3.56
CA ARG A 78 2.58 -6.48 -3.60
C ARG A 78 2.93 -6.95 -5.00
N PHE A 79 2.17 -6.53 -6.01
CA PHE A 79 2.47 -6.85 -7.41
C PHE A 79 3.79 -6.22 -7.87
N ALA A 80 4.08 -4.98 -7.45
CA ALA A 80 5.34 -4.34 -7.76
C ALA A 80 6.54 -5.07 -7.12
N MET A 81 6.45 -5.46 -5.85
CA MET A 81 7.52 -6.24 -5.20
C MET A 81 7.78 -7.56 -5.92
N ALA A 82 6.74 -8.30 -6.28
CA ALA A 82 6.87 -9.55 -7.04
C ALA A 82 7.43 -9.32 -8.44
N GLY A 83 6.99 -8.25 -9.12
CA GLY A 83 7.46 -7.87 -10.46
C GLY A 83 8.93 -7.48 -10.47
N VAL A 84 9.37 -6.59 -9.58
CA VAL A 84 10.78 -6.18 -9.45
C VAL A 84 11.64 -7.40 -9.15
N ALA A 85 11.24 -8.23 -8.19
CA ALA A 85 12.00 -9.44 -7.85
C ALA A 85 12.14 -10.37 -9.06
N GLY A 86 11.05 -10.61 -9.81
CA GLY A 86 11.08 -11.44 -11.01
C GLY A 86 11.99 -10.89 -12.11
N ILE A 87 11.95 -9.57 -12.34
CA ILE A 87 12.80 -8.91 -13.34
C ILE A 87 14.27 -8.98 -12.92
N LEU A 88 14.60 -8.59 -11.68
CA LEU A 88 15.98 -8.55 -11.22
C LEU A 88 16.61 -9.95 -11.12
N VAL A 89 15.84 -10.95 -10.70
CA VAL A 89 16.35 -12.33 -10.61
C VAL A 89 16.62 -12.91 -12.00
N THR A 90 15.71 -12.74 -12.94
CA THR A 90 15.92 -13.25 -14.31
C THR A 90 17.07 -12.52 -15.01
N ASP A 91 17.20 -11.22 -14.79
CA ASP A 91 18.31 -10.44 -15.34
C ASP A 91 19.65 -10.79 -14.68
N LEU A 92 19.68 -11.05 -13.37
CA LEU A 92 20.88 -11.52 -12.67
C LEU A 92 21.33 -12.91 -13.17
N LEU A 93 20.38 -13.83 -13.39
CA LEU A 93 20.68 -15.15 -13.95
C LEU A 93 21.21 -15.06 -15.39
N ARG A 94 20.73 -14.09 -16.17
CA ARG A 94 21.23 -13.78 -17.51
C ARG A 94 22.67 -13.26 -17.45
N VAL A 95 22.96 -12.27 -16.61
CA VAL A 95 24.30 -11.66 -16.48
C VAL A 95 25.33 -12.65 -15.91
N THR A 96 24.94 -13.52 -14.98
CA THR A 96 25.82 -14.55 -14.42
C THR A 96 26.07 -15.74 -15.36
N GLY A 97 25.38 -15.79 -16.50
CA GLY A 97 25.58 -16.83 -17.53
C GLY A 97 25.04 -18.21 -17.15
N ILE A 98 24.27 -18.32 -16.06
CA ILE A 98 23.68 -19.58 -15.60
C ILE A 98 22.52 -20.00 -16.52
N SER A 99 21.84 -19.05 -17.15
CA SER A 99 20.71 -19.33 -18.05
C SER A 99 20.61 -18.30 -19.16
N ASN A 100 20.45 -18.76 -20.42
CA ASN A 100 20.18 -17.90 -21.58
C ASN A 100 18.71 -17.47 -21.61
N LEU A 101 18.30 -16.67 -20.62
CA LEU A 101 16.95 -16.11 -20.54
C LEU A 101 16.86 -14.81 -21.36
N PRO A 102 15.74 -14.58 -22.07
CA PRO A 102 15.48 -13.31 -22.74
C PRO A 102 15.34 -12.18 -21.70
N VAL A 103 15.54 -10.94 -22.14
CA VAL A 103 15.29 -9.79 -21.28
C VAL A 103 13.81 -9.74 -20.92
N TRP A 104 13.48 -9.27 -19.71
CA TRP A 104 12.12 -9.32 -19.16
C TRP A 104 11.04 -8.73 -20.09
N TYR A 105 11.36 -7.69 -20.87
CA TYR A 105 10.42 -7.08 -21.82
C TYR A 105 10.23 -7.88 -23.12
N GLU A 106 11.18 -8.76 -23.47
CA GLU A 106 11.07 -9.70 -24.60
C GLU A 106 10.48 -11.05 -24.19
N ALA A 107 10.47 -11.36 -22.90
CA ALA A 107 9.97 -12.63 -22.36
C ALA A 107 8.54 -12.94 -22.81
N GLY A 108 7.68 -11.91 -22.98
CA GLY A 108 6.29 -12.09 -23.45
C GLY A 108 6.17 -12.50 -24.92
N ALA A 109 7.19 -12.24 -25.75
CA ALA A 109 7.21 -12.63 -27.16
C ALA A 109 7.70 -14.07 -27.36
N THR A 110 8.33 -14.66 -26.34
CA THR A 110 8.79 -16.04 -26.42
C THR A 110 7.61 -17.00 -26.47
N LYS A 111 7.68 -17.95 -27.43
CA LYS A 111 6.64 -18.96 -27.59
C LYS A 111 6.90 -20.08 -26.60
N PHE A 112 5.92 -20.32 -25.74
CA PHE A 112 5.93 -21.49 -24.88
C PHE A 112 5.56 -22.73 -25.71
N GLU A 113 6.38 -23.77 -25.65
CA GLU A 113 6.14 -25.01 -26.43
C GLU A 113 4.87 -25.75 -25.97
N PHE A 114 4.48 -25.59 -24.71
CA PHE A 114 3.37 -26.33 -24.12
C PHE A 114 1.99 -25.67 -24.33
N ALA A 115 1.93 -24.34 -24.58
CA ALA A 115 0.65 -23.63 -24.71
C ALA A 115 0.77 -22.33 -25.50
N SER A 116 -0.33 -21.96 -26.18
CA SER A 116 -0.42 -20.68 -26.87
C SER A 116 -0.57 -19.52 -25.88
N THR A 117 0.01 -18.36 -26.19
CA THR A 117 -0.10 -17.13 -25.38
C THR A 117 -1.55 -16.71 -25.12
N ARG A 118 -2.45 -16.93 -26.10
CA ARG A 118 -3.88 -16.63 -25.95
C ARG A 118 -4.56 -17.55 -24.95
N THR A 119 -4.23 -18.85 -24.98
CA THR A 119 -4.77 -19.83 -24.02
C THR A 119 -4.30 -19.51 -22.60
N LEU A 120 -3.01 -19.19 -22.43
CA LEU A 120 -2.44 -18.76 -21.16
C LEU A 120 -3.14 -17.51 -20.61
N LEU A 121 -3.39 -16.52 -21.46
CA LEU A 121 -4.10 -15.29 -21.08
C LEU A 121 -5.54 -15.57 -20.62
N ILE A 122 -6.28 -16.44 -21.31
CA ILE A 122 -7.65 -16.79 -20.91
C ILE A 122 -7.67 -17.50 -19.56
N ILE A 123 -6.78 -18.48 -19.36
CA ILE A 123 -6.67 -19.20 -18.09
C ILE A 123 -6.30 -18.22 -16.97
N GLN A 124 -5.34 -17.32 -17.22
CA GLN A 124 -4.93 -16.29 -16.28
C GLN A 124 -6.12 -15.39 -15.89
N LEU A 125 -6.92 -14.94 -16.85
CA LEU A 125 -8.10 -14.11 -16.58
C LEU A 125 -9.17 -14.84 -15.78
N ILE A 126 -9.39 -16.14 -16.03
CA ILE A 126 -10.36 -16.94 -15.26
C ILE A 126 -9.88 -17.10 -13.80
N LEU A 127 -8.61 -17.50 -13.61
CA LEU A 127 -8.06 -17.74 -12.28
C LEU A 127 -7.93 -16.43 -11.48
N MET A 128 -7.35 -15.39 -12.07
CA MET A 128 -7.25 -14.08 -11.42
C MET A 128 -8.61 -13.43 -11.21
N GLY A 129 -9.53 -13.57 -12.17
CA GLY A 129 -10.90 -13.07 -12.04
C GLY A 129 -11.61 -13.69 -10.84
N PHE A 130 -11.43 -15.00 -10.61
CA PHE A 130 -11.96 -15.66 -9.42
C PHE A 130 -11.35 -15.11 -8.12
N VAL A 131 -10.02 -15.00 -8.04
CA VAL A 131 -9.31 -14.51 -6.84
C VAL A 131 -9.67 -13.05 -6.53
N GLU A 132 -9.66 -12.17 -7.54
CA GLU A 132 -10.00 -10.76 -7.38
C GLU A 132 -11.48 -10.55 -7.02
N THR A 133 -12.39 -11.36 -7.58
CA THR A 133 -13.81 -11.30 -7.21
C THR A 133 -14.00 -11.66 -5.73
N LYS A 134 -13.30 -12.69 -5.24
CA LYS A 134 -13.33 -13.07 -3.83
C LYS A 134 -12.77 -11.96 -2.93
N ARG A 135 -11.64 -11.35 -3.32
CA ARG A 135 -11.06 -10.20 -2.62
C ARG A 135 -12.02 -9.01 -2.60
N TYR A 136 -12.71 -8.72 -3.70
CA TYR A 136 -13.69 -7.65 -3.80
C TYR A 136 -14.92 -7.90 -2.90
N MET A 137 -15.40 -9.14 -2.85
CA MET A 137 -16.49 -9.53 -1.95
C MET A 137 -16.10 -9.39 -0.47
N ASP A 138 -14.84 -9.66 -0.13
CA ASP A 138 -14.32 -9.45 1.23
C ASP A 138 -14.15 -7.96 1.55
N PHE A 139 -13.72 -7.13 0.58
CA PHE A 139 -13.65 -5.68 0.78
C PHE A 139 -15.03 -5.04 1.01
N THR A 140 -16.04 -5.45 0.24
CA THR A 140 -17.40 -4.89 0.34
C THR A 140 -18.14 -5.40 1.57
N ASN A 141 -17.95 -6.68 1.94
CA ASN A 141 -18.53 -7.30 3.11
C ASN A 141 -17.46 -8.11 3.86
N PRO A 142 -16.71 -7.49 4.79
CA PRO A 142 -15.65 -8.15 5.54
C PRO A 142 -16.14 -9.43 6.22
N GLY A 143 -15.43 -10.54 6.04
CA GLY A 143 -15.79 -11.84 6.63
C GLY A 143 -16.86 -12.62 5.87
N SER A 144 -17.33 -12.12 4.72
CA SER A 144 -18.25 -12.86 3.84
C SER A 144 -17.63 -14.16 3.31
N GLN A 145 -16.30 -14.18 3.11
CA GLN A 145 -15.57 -15.36 2.62
C GLN A 145 -15.11 -16.32 3.72
N ALA A 146 -15.25 -15.92 4.99
CA ALA A 146 -14.93 -16.76 6.16
C ALA A 146 -16.16 -17.53 6.69
N LYS A 147 -17.30 -17.47 5.99
CA LYS A 147 -18.52 -18.21 6.35
C LYS A 147 -18.45 -19.65 5.88
N ASP A 148 -18.82 -20.57 6.78
CA ASP A 148 -18.88 -22.01 6.54
C ASP A 148 -19.57 -22.36 5.21
N GLY A 149 -18.84 -22.99 4.29
CA GLY A 149 -19.30 -23.44 2.96
C GLY A 149 -18.93 -22.57 1.74
N SER A 150 -18.20 -21.46 1.89
CA SER A 150 -17.79 -20.59 0.78
C SER A 150 -16.61 -21.10 -0.06
N PHE A 151 -15.74 -21.96 0.50
CA PHE A 151 -14.60 -22.51 -0.23
C PHE A 151 -14.05 -23.78 0.44
N PHE A 152 -14.48 -24.96 -0.04
CA PHE A 152 -13.88 -26.29 0.19
C PHE A 152 -13.14 -26.50 1.55
N GLY A 153 -13.68 -26.02 2.67
CA GLY A 153 -13.06 -26.16 4.00
C GLY A 153 -11.80 -25.33 4.29
N LEU A 154 -11.42 -24.33 3.47
CA LEU A 154 -10.37 -23.34 3.82
C LEU A 154 -10.93 -22.00 4.35
N GLU A 155 -12.12 -21.98 4.93
CA GLU A 155 -12.71 -20.76 5.47
C GLU A 155 -11.90 -20.16 6.63
N ALA A 156 -11.29 -21.00 7.48
CA ALA A 156 -10.35 -20.58 8.51
C ALA A 156 -9.05 -19.93 7.96
N ALA A 157 -8.74 -20.15 6.68
CA ALA A 157 -7.60 -19.53 6.02
C ALA A 157 -7.88 -18.11 5.50
N LEU A 158 -9.16 -17.70 5.48
CA LEU A 158 -9.60 -16.38 5.02
C LEU A 158 -10.11 -15.50 6.16
N GLU A 159 -10.00 -15.95 7.41
CA GLU A 159 -10.31 -15.16 8.60
C GLU A 159 -9.21 -14.10 8.82
N GLY A 160 -9.42 -12.92 8.21
CA GLY A 160 -8.63 -11.71 8.44
C GLY A 160 -9.35 -10.77 9.41
N LEU A 161 -8.59 -10.21 10.36
CA LEU A 161 -9.09 -9.18 11.30
C LEU A 161 -9.29 -7.82 10.62
N GLU A 162 -8.59 -7.56 9.51
CA GLU A 162 -8.66 -6.32 8.76
C GLU A 162 -8.73 -6.57 7.24
N PRO A 163 -9.54 -5.80 6.51
CA PRO A 163 -9.53 -5.82 5.04
C PRO A 163 -8.10 -5.62 4.50
N GLY A 164 -7.69 -6.45 3.54
CA GLY A 164 -6.36 -6.38 2.91
C GLY A 164 -5.26 -7.22 3.58
N TYR A 165 -5.51 -7.72 4.78
CA TYR A 165 -4.66 -8.70 5.46
C TYR A 165 -5.45 -9.97 5.74
N PRO A 166 -5.74 -10.77 4.69
CA PRO A 166 -6.35 -12.07 4.87
C PRO A 166 -5.37 -12.92 5.68
N GLY A 167 -5.77 -13.21 6.92
CA GLY A 167 -4.94 -13.91 7.89
C GLY A 167 -4.92 -15.41 7.64
N GLY A 168 -5.05 -16.18 8.72
CA GLY A 168 -5.25 -17.62 8.65
C GLY A 168 -3.99 -18.47 8.40
N PRO A 169 -4.10 -19.80 8.58
CA PRO A 169 -2.95 -20.72 8.54
C PRO A 169 -2.28 -20.86 7.17
N LEU A 170 -2.99 -20.55 6.08
CA LEU A 170 -2.50 -20.70 4.72
C LEU A 170 -1.69 -19.47 4.25
N LEU A 171 -2.18 -18.27 4.53
CA LEU A 171 -1.57 -17.01 4.07
C LEU A 171 -0.61 -16.41 5.10
N ASN A 172 -0.68 -16.87 6.37
CA ASN A 172 0.31 -16.58 7.40
C ASN A 172 0.74 -17.87 8.14
N PRO A 173 1.42 -18.80 7.46
CA PRO A 173 1.84 -20.08 8.05
C PRO A 173 2.85 -19.89 9.20
N LEU A 174 3.59 -18.78 9.21
CA LEU A 174 4.60 -18.46 10.22
C LEU A 174 4.04 -17.66 11.41
N GLY A 175 2.77 -17.27 11.40
CA GLY A 175 2.12 -16.59 12.52
C GLY A 175 2.73 -15.23 12.90
N LEU A 176 3.50 -14.60 12.02
CA LEU A 176 4.33 -13.41 12.31
C LEU A 176 3.51 -12.17 12.72
N ALA A 177 2.22 -12.14 12.37
CA ALA A 177 1.30 -11.03 12.57
C ALA A 177 0.29 -11.23 13.73
N LYS A 178 0.53 -12.15 14.69
CA LYS A 178 -0.40 -12.37 15.82
C LYS A 178 -0.40 -11.24 16.86
N ASP A 179 0.70 -10.48 17.01
CA ASP A 179 0.78 -9.37 17.96
C ASP A 179 0.47 -8.02 17.29
N ILE A 180 -0.42 -7.21 17.89
CA ILE A 180 -0.89 -5.93 17.32
C ILE A 180 0.25 -4.94 17.03
N LYS A 181 1.31 -4.92 17.86
CA LYS A 181 2.49 -4.07 17.64
C LYS A 181 3.40 -4.58 16.52
N SER A 182 3.64 -5.89 16.47
CA SER A 182 4.43 -6.47 15.36
C SER A 182 3.68 -6.33 14.06
N ALA A 183 2.35 -6.49 14.07
CA ALA A 183 1.49 -6.28 12.90
C ALA A 183 1.67 -4.87 12.33
N HIS A 184 1.62 -3.82 13.13
CA HIS A 184 1.83 -2.45 12.63
C HIS A 184 3.24 -2.25 12.05
N GLU A 185 4.28 -2.78 12.69
CA GLU A 185 5.66 -2.68 12.20
C GLU A 185 5.86 -3.44 10.87
N TRP A 186 5.32 -4.66 10.75
CA TRP A 186 5.39 -5.47 9.54
C TRP A 186 4.61 -4.83 8.38
N LYS A 187 3.40 -4.31 8.65
CA LYS A 187 2.61 -3.54 7.67
C LYS A 187 3.38 -2.32 7.17
N LEU A 188 4.05 -1.61 8.08
CA LEU A 188 4.88 -0.45 7.72
C LEU A 188 6.10 -0.86 6.87
N LYS A 189 6.76 -1.99 7.19
CA LYS A 189 7.85 -2.54 6.36
C LYS A 189 7.33 -2.95 4.98
N GLU A 190 6.17 -3.59 4.90
CA GLU A 190 5.53 -3.98 3.65
C GLU A 190 5.24 -2.77 2.76
N ILE A 191 4.57 -1.75 3.31
CA ILE A 191 4.24 -0.52 2.55
C ILE A 191 5.51 0.22 2.11
N LYS A 192 6.54 0.32 2.95
CA LYS A 192 7.80 1.00 2.56
C LYS A 192 8.51 0.28 1.42
N ASN A 193 8.65 -1.04 1.50
CA ASN A 193 9.24 -1.83 0.42
C ASN A 193 8.34 -1.82 -0.83
N GLY A 194 7.03 -1.84 -0.64
CA GLY A 194 6.03 -1.73 -1.69
C GLY A 194 6.12 -0.42 -2.48
N ARG A 195 6.15 0.72 -1.79
CA ARG A 195 6.33 2.05 -2.39
C ARG A 195 7.65 2.14 -3.14
N LEU A 196 8.74 1.65 -2.53
CA LEU A 196 10.04 1.59 -3.19
C LEU A 196 9.99 0.73 -4.46
N ALA A 197 9.34 -0.44 -4.41
CA ALA A 197 9.21 -1.33 -5.56
C ALA A 197 8.34 -0.72 -6.68
N MET A 198 7.28 0.02 -6.35
CA MET A 198 6.47 0.74 -7.35
C MET A 198 7.31 1.79 -8.10
N VAL A 199 8.13 2.56 -7.38
CA VAL A 199 9.07 3.51 -7.99
C VAL A 199 10.15 2.79 -8.80
N ALA A 200 10.68 1.68 -8.30
CA ALA A 200 11.67 0.87 -9.00
C ALA A 200 11.11 0.29 -10.31
N MET A 201 9.89 -0.24 -10.32
CA MET A 201 9.22 -0.71 -11.54
C MET A 201 9.11 0.41 -12.58
N LEU A 202 8.66 1.60 -12.18
CA LEU A 202 8.59 2.75 -13.08
C LEU A 202 9.97 3.11 -13.64
N GLY A 203 11.00 3.09 -12.80
CA GLY A 203 12.39 3.29 -13.20
C GLY A 203 12.85 2.27 -14.23
N ILE A 204 12.58 0.98 -14.00
CA ILE A 204 12.92 -0.12 -14.92
C ILE A 204 12.21 0.05 -16.27
N PHE A 205 10.93 0.45 -16.28
CA PHE A 205 10.20 0.71 -17.52
C PHE A 205 10.82 1.85 -18.34
N VAL A 206 11.13 2.97 -17.68
CA VAL A 206 11.75 4.15 -18.33
C VAL A 206 13.18 3.84 -18.78
N GLN A 207 13.94 3.10 -17.98
CA GLN A 207 15.29 2.67 -18.36
C GLN A 207 15.26 1.75 -19.57
N ALA A 208 14.36 0.76 -19.60
CA ALA A 208 14.23 -0.15 -20.72
C ALA A 208 13.78 0.55 -22.01
N SER A 209 12.95 1.59 -21.92
CA SER A 209 12.52 2.34 -23.11
C SER A 209 13.62 3.25 -23.70
N VAL A 210 14.54 3.75 -22.89
CA VAL A 210 15.62 4.64 -23.34
C VAL A 210 16.89 3.87 -23.71
N THR A 211 17.28 2.90 -22.89
CA THR A 211 18.57 2.19 -23.04
C THR A 211 18.44 0.91 -23.85
N HIS A 212 17.26 0.29 -23.89
CA HIS A 212 17.04 -1.04 -24.47
C HIS A 212 17.99 -2.12 -23.91
N VAL A 213 18.46 -1.95 -22.67
CA VAL A 213 19.29 -2.93 -21.96
C VAL A 213 18.61 -3.34 -20.65
N GLY A 214 18.99 -4.50 -20.10
CA GLY A 214 18.51 -4.97 -18.82
C GLY A 214 18.86 -4.02 -17.66
N PRO A 215 18.06 -4.00 -16.58
CA PRO A 215 18.30 -3.12 -15.43
C PRO A 215 19.63 -3.38 -14.72
N ILE A 216 20.12 -4.63 -14.66
CA ILE A 216 21.41 -4.95 -14.05
C ILE A 216 22.57 -4.48 -14.93
N ASP A 217 22.45 -4.59 -16.25
CA ASP A 217 23.46 -4.07 -17.17
C ASP A 217 23.60 -2.56 -17.05
N ASN A 218 22.46 -1.84 -16.99
CA ASN A 218 22.44 -0.39 -16.77
C ASN A 218 23.09 -0.01 -15.43
N LEU A 219 22.89 -0.83 -14.39
CA LEU A 219 23.54 -0.63 -13.09
C LEU A 219 25.06 -0.82 -13.19
N VAL A 220 25.51 -1.90 -13.84
CA VAL A 220 26.94 -2.18 -14.03
C VAL A 220 27.60 -1.08 -14.86
N GLU A 221 26.94 -0.62 -15.91
CA GLU A 221 27.43 0.46 -16.76
C GLU A 221 27.56 1.78 -15.98
N HIS A 222 26.54 2.13 -15.18
CA HIS A 222 26.61 3.30 -14.30
C HIS A 222 27.71 3.18 -13.24
N LEU A 223 27.86 2.02 -12.61
CA LEU A 223 28.92 1.78 -11.62
C LEU A 223 30.32 1.83 -12.23
N SER A 224 30.47 1.44 -13.50
CA SER A 224 31.75 1.53 -14.20
C SER A 224 32.20 2.98 -14.42
N ASN A 225 31.25 3.89 -14.71
CA ASN A 225 31.52 5.28 -15.05
C ASN A 225 30.38 6.22 -14.60
N PRO A 226 30.27 6.51 -13.29
CA PRO A 226 29.10 7.19 -12.73
C PRO A 226 28.91 8.62 -13.25
N TRP A 227 30.00 9.28 -13.65
CA TRP A 227 29.98 10.66 -14.18
C TRP A 227 29.70 10.73 -15.69
N HIS A 228 29.85 9.61 -16.41
CA HIS A 228 29.78 9.58 -17.87
C HIS A 228 28.69 8.65 -18.42
N LYS A 229 27.99 7.94 -17.54
CA LYS A 229 26.85 7.07 -17.86
C LYS A 229 25.65 7.47 -17.02
N THR A 230 25.14 8.67 -17.28
CA THR A 230 23.98 9.25 -16.57
C THR A 230 22.81 9.47 -17.50
N ILE A 231 21.63 9.73 -16.94
CA ILE A 231 20.40 10.04 -17.68
C ILE A 231 20.59 11.20 -18.68
N ILE A 232 21.43 12.19 -18.34
CA ILE A 232 21.70 13.36 -19.18
C ILE A 232 22.38 12.92 -20.48
N GLN A 233 23.36 12.01 -20.38
CA GLN A 233 24.13 11.54 -21.54
C GLN A 233 23.34 10.55 -22.40
N THR A 234 22.54 9.68 -21.78
CA THR A 234 21.68 8.75 -22.53
C THR A 234 20.60 9.50 -23.31
N LEU A 235 20.02 10.56 -22.73
CA LEU A 235 19.03 11.39 -23.43
C LEU A 235 19.68 12.30 -24.47
N ALA A 236 20.85 12.90 -24.18
CA ALA A 236 21.57 13.74 -25.13
C ALA A 236 22.07 12.96 -26.36
N GLY A 237 22.48 11.70 -26.18
CA GLY A 237 22.91 10.82 -27.28
C GLY A 237 21.76 10.21 -28.09
N SER A 238 20.53 10.20 -27.56
CA SER A 238 19.33 9.72 -28.26
C SER A 238 18.76 10.74 -29.26
N GLY A 239 19.16 12.01 -29.16
CA GLY A 239 18.69 13.11 -30.01
C GLY A 239 19.56 13.43 -31.24
N SER A 240 20.63 12.66 -31.46
CA SER A 240 21.57 12.79 -32.58
C SER A 240 21.56 11.52 -33.43
#